data_AF-A0AAF3FKG5-F1
#
_entry.id   AF-A0AAF3FKG5-F1
#
_cell.length_a   1.000
_cell.length_b   1.000
_cell.length_c   1.000
_cell.angle_alpha   90.00
_cell.angle_beta   90.00
_cell.angle_gamma   90.00
#
_symmetry.space_group_name_H-M   'P 1'
#
loop_
_entity.id
_entity.type
_entity.pdbx_description
1 polymer ?
#
loop_
_entity_poly.entity_id
_entity_poly.type
_entity_poly.pdbx_seq_one_letter_code
_entity_poly.pdbx_strand_id
1 'polypeptide(L)'
;MYFDKEVQAEYLQDQPNAPVPVLLNDVVFAVHALILSLVFTIQIFIYERGSQRVHPILWFGGVAFMFATASTLTLCVFDLISRLELATLFSYVKIVLTAPVYIPQLYLNYRRKSTTGFSMEAVVLDFAGGVLSLLQMVCQAWNVDDWSNFVGNPVKSGLALLTIVLDSGYFLQHFCFYRHQSDEITKA
;
A
#
# COMPACT_ATOMS: atom_id res chain seq x y z
N MET A 1 16.18 -3.86 -8.24
CA MET A 1 16.44 -2.45 -7.89
C MET A 1 17.45 -2.32 -6.74
N TYR A 2 17.19 -2.79 -5.50
CA TYR A 2 18.17 -2.65 -4.41
C TYR A 2 19.52 -3.36 -4.64
N PHE A 3 19.50 -4.59 -5.16
CA PHE A 3 20.72 -5.36 -5.43
C PHE A 3 21.35 -5.10 -6.81
N ASP A 4 20.67 -4.33 -7.65
CA ASP A 4 21.02 -4.16 -9.05
C ASP A 4 21.69 -2.79 -9.26
N LYS A 5 23.01 -2.80 -9.50
CA LYS A 5 23.79 -1.58 -9.66
C LYS A 5 23.50 -0.86 -10.98
N GLU A 6 23.08 -1.58 -12.01
CA GLU A 6 22.75 -0.99 -13.31
C GLU A 6 21.49 -0.14 -13.18
N VAL A 7 20.47 -0.66 -12.50
CA VAL A 7 19.21 0.08 -12.23
C VAL A 7 19.45 1.29 -11.33
N GLN A 8 20.39 1.21 -10.38
CA GLN A 8 20.78 2.38 -9.57
C GLN A 8 21.50 3.43 -10.40
N ALA A 9 22.39 3.02 -11.30
CA ALA A 9 23.08 3.92 -12.21
C ALA A 9 22.12 4.62 -13.17
N GLU A 10 21.15 3.87 -13.73
CA GLU A 10 20.07 4.40 -14.56
C GLU A 10 19.25 5.48 -13.80
N TYR A 11 18.85 5.19 -12.56
CA TYR A 11 18.13 6.16 -11.72
C TYR A 11 18.97 7.42 -11.42
N LEU A 12 20.25 7.26 -11.10
CA LEU A 12 21.15 8.39 -10.83
C LEU A 12 21.48 9.20 -12.08
N GLN A 13 21.37 8.60 -13.27
CA GLN A 13 21.48 9.35 -14.53
C GLN A 13 20.30 10.32 -14.69
N ASP A 14 19.09 9.88 -14.33
CA ASP A 14 17.89 10.70 -14.40
C ASP A 14 17.79 11.71 -13.24
N GLN A 15 18.30 11.35 -12.06
CA GLN A 15 18.30 12.20 -10.86
C GLN A 15 19.68 12.20 -10.16
N PRO A 16 20.64 13.02 -10.63
CA PRO A 16 22.04 12.97 -10.19
C PRO A 16 22.28 13.27 -8.71
N ASN A 17 21.42 14.10 -8.10
CA ASN A 17 21.55 14.52 -6.72
C ASN A 17 20.65 13.72 -5.76
N ALA A 18 19.78 12.85 -6.28
CA ALA A 18 18.83 12.13 -5.46
C ALA A 18 19.46 10.88 -4.84
N PRO A 19 19.22 10.61 -3.54
CA PRO A 19 19.61 9.34 -2.94
C PRO A 19 18.82 8.19 -3.60
N VAL A 20 19.44 7.01 -3.67
CA VAL A 20 18.77 5.80 -4.21
C VAL A 20 17.45 5.58 -3.45
N PRO A 21 16.31 5.44 -4.15
CA PRO A 21 14.99 5.60 -3.55
C PRO A 21 14.52 4.34 -2.80
N VAL A 22 15.13 3.19 -3.09
CA VAL A 22 14.81 1.89 -2.49
C VAL A 22 15.92 1.50 -1.53
N LEU A 23 15.59 1.35 -0.27
CA LEU A 23 16.52 0.97 0.80
C LEU A 23 16.26 -0.47 1.27
N LEU A 24 17.15 -1.00 2.12
CA LEU A 24 16.99 -2.35 2.65
C LEU A 24 15.69 -2.52 3.44
N ASN A 25 15.28 -1.52 4.21
CA ASN A 25 14.02 -1.58 4.96
C ASN A 25 12.80 -1.65 4.03
N ASP A 26 12.85 -1.04 2.85
CA ASP A 26 11.78 -1.15 1.85
C ASP A 26 11.70 -2.59 1.29
N VAL A 27 12.85 -3.24 1.10
CA VAL A 27 12.92 -4.65 0.67
C VAL A 27 12.34 -5.59 1.73
N VAL A 28 12.74 -5.42 2.99
CA VAL A 28 12.23 -6.23 4.10
C VAL A 28 10.72 -6.04 4.25
N PHE A 29 10.24 -4.79 4.19
CA PHE A 29 8.82 -4.47 4.22
C PHE A 29 8.06 -5.16 3.07
N ALA A 30 8.58 -5.10 1.84
CA ALA A 30 7.92 -5.72 0.69
C ALA A 30 7.85 -7.25 0.80
N VAL A 31 8.91 -7.90 1.28
CA VAL A 31 8.93 -9.36 1.51
C VAL A 31 7.93 -9.75 2.60
N HIS A 32 7.89 -9.01 3.71
CA HIS A 32 6.92 -9.23 4.78
C HIS A 32 5.48 -9.05 4.29
N ALA A 33 5.20 -7.97 3.55
CA ALA A 33 3.89 -7.71 2.97
C ALA A 33 3.46 -8.81 1.99
N LEU A 34 4.40 -9.35 1.20
CA LEU A 34 4.12 -10.47 0.30
C LEU A 34 3.72 -11.72 1.09
N ILE A 35 4.46 -12.06 2.15
CA ILE A 35 4.16 -13.22 3.00
C ILE A 35 2.76 -13.08 3.61
N LEU A 36 2.44 -11.92 4.21
CA LEU A 36 1.11 -11.68 4.76
C LEU A 36 0.01 -11.75 3.69
N SER A 37 0.26 -11.19 2.51
CA SER A 37 -0.70 -11.25 1.40
C SER A 37 -0.98 -12.69 0.97
N LEU A 38 0.04 -13.56 0.96
CA LEU A 38 -0.13 -14.98 0.67
C LEU A 38 -0.93 -15.68 1.76
N VAL A 39 -0.65 -15.40 3.03
CA VAL A 39 -1.41 -15.94 4.17
C VAL A 39 -2.88 -15.53 4.06
N PHE A 40 -3.18 -14.26 3.82
CA PHE A 40 -4.56 -13.77 3.64
C PHE A 40 -5.24 -14.40 2.42
N THR A 41 -4.51 -14.56 1.32
CA THR A 41 -5.03 -15.24 0.12
C THR A 41 -5.44 -16.67 0.44
N ILE A 42 -4.60 -17.42 1.15
CA ILE A 42 -4.90 -18.78 1.59
C ILE A 42 -6.12 -18.79 2.53
N GLN A 43 -6.16 -17.87 3.50
CA GLN A 43 -7.29 -17.74 4.44
C GLN A 43 -8.61 -17.48 3.72
N ILE A 44 -8.61 -16.70 2.63
CA ILE A 44 -9.80 -16.47 1.80
C ILE A 44 -10.34 -17.78 1.19
N PHE A 45 -9.49 -18.77 0.92
CA PHE A 45 -9.92 -20.09 0.41
C PHE A 45 -10.36 -21.06 1.51
N ILE A 46 -9.86 -20.90 2.74
CA ILE A 46 -10.16 -21.80 3.87
C ILE A 46 -11.40 -21.35 4.64
N TYR A 47 -11.55 -20.05 4.90
CA TYR A 47 -12.64 -19.53 5.73
C TYR A 47 -13.97 -19.45 4.99
N GLU A 48 -15.05 -19.61 5.75
CA GLU A 48 -16.42 -19.63 5.24
C GLU A 48 -16.82 -18.27 4.65
N ARG A 49 -17.28 -18.28 3.39
CA ARG A 49 -17.63 -17.07 2.63
C ARG A 49 -19.12 -16.70 2.74
N GLY A 50 -19.94 -17.54 3.37
CA GLY A 50 -21.38 -17.35 3.50
C GLY A 50 -22.06 -17.08 2.14
N SER A 51 -22.90 -16.05 2.08
CA SER A 51 -23.63 -15.64 0.87
C SER A 51 -22.88 -14.59 0.01
N GLN A 52 -21.60 -14.33 0.31
CA GLN A 52 -20.83 -13.28 -0.37
C GLN A 52 -20.56 -13.66 -1.83
N ARG A 53 -20.94 -12.76 -2.75
CA ARG A 53 -20.67 -12.89 -4.19
C ARG A 53 -19.77 -11.75 -4.64
N VAL A 54 -18.81 -12.06 -5.51
CA VAL A 54 -17.98 -11.04 -6.17
C VAL A 54 -18.81 -10.43 -7.29
N HIS A 55 -18.94 -9.11 -7.29
CA HIS A 55 -19.65 -8.41 -8.36
C HIS A 55 -18.91 -8.62 -9.69
N PRO A 56 -19.59 -8.92 -10.82
CA PRO A 56 -18.92 -9.21 -12.10
C PRO A 56 -17.90 -8.16 -12.54
N ILE A 57 -18.18 -6.88 -12.28
CA ILE A 57 -17.24 -5.77 -12.56
C ILE A 57 -15.89 -5.97 -11.88
N LEU A 58 -15.87 -6.42 -10.62
CA LEU A 58 -14.62 -6.68 -9.90
C LEU A 58 -13.87 -7.88 -10.49
N TRP A 59 -14.60 -8.88 -10.98
CA TRP A 59 -14.01 -10.03 -11.64
C TRP A 59 -13.37 -9.65 -12.98
N PHE A 60 -14.10 -8.95 -13.86
CA PHE A 60 -13.57 -8.45 -15.13
C PHE A 60 -12.42 -7.46 -14.91
N GLY A 61 -12.53 -6.57 -13.94
CA GLY A 61 -11.46 -5.65 -13.56
C GLY A 61 -10.20 -6.38 -13.07
N GLY A 62 -10.37 -7.43 -12.25
CA GLY A 62 -9.27 -8.27 -11.79
C GLY A 62 -8.57 -9.01 -12.94
N VAL A 63 -9.33 -9.59 -13.87
CA VAL A 63 -8.77 -10.25 -15.07
C VAL A 63 -8.02 -9.25 -15.96
N ALA A 64 -8.60 -8.07 -16.20
CA ALA A 64 -7.94 -7.02 -16.98
C ALA A 64 -6.64 -6.54 -16.32
N PHE A 65 -6.64 -6.40 -15.00
CA PHE A 65 -5.45 -6.02 -14.23
C PHE A 65 -4.34 -7.09 -14.32
N MET A 66 -4.70 -8.38 -14.20
CA MET A 66 -3.76 -9.49 -14.37
C MET A 66 -3.16 -9.50 -15.78
N PHE A 67 -3.98 -9.26 -16.81
CA PHE A 67 -3.51 -9.16 -18.19
C PHE A 67 -2.55 -7.99 -18.40
N ALA A 68 -2.88 -6.80 -17.89
CA ALA A 68 -2.01 -5.62 -17.95
C ALA A 68 -0.67 -5.83 -17.22
N THR A 69 -0.70 -6.55 -16.10
CA THR A 69 0.52 -6.92 -15.36
C THR A 69 1.36 -7.90 -16.18
N ALA A 70 0.75 -8.93 -16.78
CA ALA A 70 1.45 -9.89 -17.62
C ALA A 70 2.05 -9.24 -18.88
N SER A 71 1.33 -8.32 -19.52
CA SER A 71 1.83 -7.61 -20.71
C SER A 71 3.02 -6.71 -20.38
N THR A 72 2.95 -5.94 -19.29
CA THR A 72 4.06 -5.08 -18.85
C THR A 72 5.30 -5.88 -18.45
N LEU A 73 5.11 -7.02 -17.77
CA LEU A 73 6.23 -7.96 -17.51
C LEU A 73 6.84 -8.50 -18.80
N THR A 74 6.01 -8.84 -19.79
CA THR A 74 6.48 -9.32 -21.09
C THR A 74 7.29 -8.26 -21.82
N LEU A 75 6.82 -6.99 -21.83
CA LEU A 75 7.56 -5.87 -22.41
C LEU A 75 8.94 -5.70 -21.75
N CYS A 76 9.03 -5.87 -20.43
CA CYS A 76 10.31 -5.81 -19.71
C CYS A 76 11.24 -6.97 -20.08
N VAL A 77 10.72 -8.17 -20.30
CA VAL A 77 11.52 -9.34 -20.72
C VAL A 77 12.10 -9.17 -22.13
N PHE A 78 11.40 -8.44 -23.00
CA PHE A 78 11.87 -8.11 -24.36
C PHE A 78 12.70 -6.82 -24.42
N ASP A 79 13.12 -6.27 -23.27
CA ASP A 79 13.91 -5.04 -23.15
C ASP A 79 13.26 -3.82 -23.86
N LEU A 80 11.92 -3.82 -23.99
CA LEU A 80 11.14 -2.69 -24.53
C LEU A 80 10.87 -1.61 -23.48
N ILE A 81 10.89 -2.00 -22.21
CA ILE A 81 10.84 -1.10 -21.06
C ILE A 81 11.94 -1.51 -20.07
N SER A 82 12.53 -0.55 -19.38
CA SER A 82 13.58 -0.84 -18.40
C SER A 82 13.01 -1.41 -17.10
N ARG A 83 13.88 -2.02 -16.31
CA ARG A 83 13.51 -2.52 -14.96
C ARG A 83 13.11 -1.37 -14.04
N LEU A 84 13.70 -0.18 -14.24
CA LEU A 84 13.36 1.03 -13.50
C LEU A 84 11.96 1.53 -13.87
N GLU A 85 11.63 1.55 -15.17
CA GLU A 85 10.31 1.93 -15.65
C GLU A 85 9.22 0.97 -15.15
N LEU A 86 9.48 -0.34 -15.20
CA LEU A 86 8.56 -1.35 -14.66
C LEU A 86 8.32 -1.15 -13.15
N ALA A 87 9.38 -0.95 -12.36
CA ALA A 87 9.27 -0.71 -10.93
C ALA A 87 8.51 0.60 -10.61
N THR A 88 8.75 1.63 -11.41
CA THR A 88 8.09 2.93 -11.31
C THR A 88 6.59 2.80 -11.61
N LEU A 89 6.23 2.09 -12.69
CA LEU A 89 4.84 1.83 -13.05
C LEU A 89 4.09 1.09 -11.93
N PHE A 90 4.66 0.01 -11.38
CA PHE A 90 4.05 -0.71 -10.26
C PHE A 90 3.90 0.15 -9.01
N SER A 91 4.83 1.07 -8.77
CA SER A 91 4.73 2.03 -7.67
C SER A 91 3.53 2.97 -7.86
N TYR A 92 3.32 3.52 -9.05
CA TYR A 92 2.14 4.35 -9.33
C TYR A 92 0.82 3.57 -9.29
N VAL A 93 0.81 2.33 -9.79
CA VAL A 93 -0.37 1.46 -9.68
C VAL A 93 -0.75 1.26 -8.22
N LYS A 94 0.24 1.04 -7.34
CA LYS A 94 0.00 0.85 -5.90
C LYS A 94 -0.80 2.01 -5.29
N ILE A 95 -0.36 3.26 -5.50
CA ILE A 95 -1.05 4.42 -4.90
C ILE A 95 -2.46 4.62 -5.47
N VAL A 96 -2.65 4.37 -6.78
CA VAL A 96 -3.97 4.47 -7.43
C VAL A 96 -4.95 3.43 -6.88
N LEU A 97 -4.48 2.22 -6.58
CA LEU A 97 -5.32 1.15 -6.05
C LEU A 97 -5.59 1.30 -4.54
N THR A 98 -4.77 2.03 -3.78
CA THR A 98 -4.96 2.19 -2.34
C THR A 98 -6.27 2.89 -1.98
N ALA A 99 -6.56 4.07 -2.56
CA ALA A 99 -7.74 4.84 -2.15
C ALA A 99 -9.09 4.12 -2.40
N PRO A 100 -9.33 3.50 -3.58
CA PRO A 100 -10.55 2.75 -3.85
C PRO A 100 -10.77 1.52 -2.97
N VAL A 101 -9.73 0.99 -2.32
CA VAL A 101 -9.86 -0.12 -1.38
C VAL A 101 -10.29 0.38 0.01
N TYR A 102 -9.75 1.53 0.44
CA TYR A 102 -9.99 2.04 1.79
C TYR A 102 -11.34 2.78 1.90
N ILE A 103 -11.70 3.59 0.90
CA ILE A 103 -12.91 4.43 0.96
C ILE A 103 -14.21 3.61 1.13
N PRO A 104 -14.43 2.49 0.40
CA PRO A 104 -15.63 1.70 0.58
C PRO A 104 -15.75 1.11 1.97
N GLN A 105 -14.64 0.69 2.58
CA GLN A 105 -14.66 0.15 3.94
C GLN A 105 -15.00 1.24 4.96
N LEU A 106 -14.45 2.46 4.80
CA LEU A 106 -14.83 3.62 5.62
C LEU A 106 -16.34 3.93 5.49
N TYR A 107 -16.89 3.85 4.27
CA TYR A 107 -18.32 4.03 4.03
C TYR A 107 -19.17 2.90 4.64
N LEU A 108 -18.72 1.64 4.55
CA LEU A 108 -19.43 0.51 5.13
C LEU A 108 -19.50 0.61 6.66
N ASN A 109 -18.41 1.00 7.31
CA ASN A 109 -18.39 1.29 8.75
C ASN A 109 -19.38 2.41 9.09
N TYR A 110 -19.40 3.48 8.29
CA TYR A 110 -20.34 4.58 8.47
C TYR A 110 -21.81 4.16 8.31
N ARG A 111 -22.10 3.27 7.36
CA ARG A 111 -23.46 2.75 7.11
C ARG A 111 -23.90 1.79 8.20
N ARG A 112 -23.01 0.90 8.64
CA ARG A 112 -23.27 -0.08 9.71
C ARG A 112 -23.27 0.55 11.10
N LYS A 113 -22.69 1.74 11.24
CA LYS A 113 -22.42 2.41 12.52
C LYS A 113 -21.58 1.55 13.48
N SER A 114 -20.81 0.61 12.95
CA SER A 114 -20.01 -0.33 13.73
C SER A 114 -18.76 -0.71 12.94
N THR A 115 -17.66 -0.90 13.68
CA THR A 115 -16.39 -1.45 13.19
C THR A 115 -16.17 -2.89 13.65
N THR A 116 -17.17 -3.56 14.21
CA THR A 116 -17.02 -4.93 14.73
C THR A 116 -16.70 -5.91 13.58
N GLY A 117 -15.71 -6.78 13.81
CA GLY A 117 -15.22 -7.73 12.79
C GLY A 117 -14.21 -7.14 11.80
N PHE A 118 -13.86 -5.86 11.92
CA PHE A 118 -12.76 -5.23 11.19
C PHE A 118 -11.50 -5.22 12.06
N SER A 119 -10.36 -5.63 11.51
CA SER A 119 -9.10 -5.71 12.26
C SER A 119 -8.52 -4.31 12.51
N MET A 120 -8.74 -3.79 13.72
CA MET A 120 -8.22 -2.49 14.10
C MET A 120 -6.69 -2.50 14.30
N GLU A 121 -6.14 -3.64 14.69
CA GLU A 121 -4.70 -3.82 14.87
C GLU A 121 -3.94 -3.62 13.56
N ALA A 122 -4.49 -4.12 12.44
CA ALA A 122 -3.91 -3.91 11.12
C ALA A 122 -3.86 -2.42 10.74
N VAL A 123 -4.90 -1.65 11.07
CA VAL A 123 -4.94 -0.19 10.84
C VAL A 123 -3.91 0.53 11.70
N VAL A 124 -3.74 0.13 12.96
CA VAL A 124 -2.71 0.72 13.84
C VAL A 124 -1.31 0.48 13.29
N LEU A 125 -1.04 -0.74 12.79
CA LEU A 125 0.25 -1.09 12.19
C LEU A 125 0.49 -0.35 10.86
N ASP A 126 -0.54 -0.19 10.02
CA ASP A 126 -0.44 0.58 8.77
C ASP A 126 -0.15 2.07 9.03
N PHE A 127 -0.89 2.66 9.98
CA PHE A 127 -0.66 4.04 10.43
C PHE A 127 0.76 4.23 10.96
N ALA A 128 1.22 3.33 11.84
CA ALA A 128 2.57 3.37 12.39
C ALA A 128 3.62 3.24 11.27
N GLY A 129 3.40 2.34 10.31
CA GLY A 129 4.25 2.19 9.12
C GLY A 129 4.32 3.47 8.28
N GLY A 130 3.18 4.13 8.05
CA GLY A 130 3.10 5.42 7.35
C GLY A 130 3.89 6.52 8.07
N VAL A 131 3.70 6.65 9.38
CA VAL A 131 4.43 7.63 10.21
C VAL A 131 5.93 7.35 10.19
N LEU A 132 6.35 6.10 10.40
CA LEU A 132 7.76 5.72 10.38
C LEU A 132 8.40 5.93 9.00
N SER A 133 7.65 5.69 7.91
CA SER A 133 8.11 5.97 6.55
C SER A 133 8.35 7.46 6.30
N LEU A 134 7.44 8.34 6.76
CA LEU A 134 7.64 9.78 6.67
C LEU A 134 8.81 10.25 7.53
N LEU A 135 8.92 9.75 8.76
CA LEU A 135 10.06 10.06 9.64
C LEU A 135 11.39 9.65 9.01
N GLN A 136 11.44 8.47 8.37
CA GLN A 136 12.60 8.03 7.61
C GLN A 136 12.97 9.05 6.52
N MET A 137 12.00 9.50 5.73
CA MET A 137 12.24 10.47 4.65
C MET A 137 12.70 11.84 5.18
N VAL A 138 12.16 12.30 6.31
CA VAL A 138 12.61 13.53 7.00
C VAL A 138 14.06 13.39 7.46
N CYS A 139 14.40 12.28 8.14
CA CYS A 139 15.78 12.04 8.60
C CYS A 139 16.77 11.99 7.43
N GLN A 140 16.38 11.43 6.29
CA GLN A 140 17.22 11.41 5.10
C GLN A 140 17.39 12.79 4.47
N ALA A 141 16.30 13.55 4.36
CA ALA A 141 16.35 14.91 3.83
C ALA A 141 17.24 15.81 4.68
N TRP A 142 17.18 15.63 6.01
CA TRP A 142 18.06 16.35 6.93
C TRP A 142 19.51 15.89 6.80
N ASN A 143 19.78 14.58 6.71
CA ASN A 143 21.16 14.09 6.63
C ASN A 143 21.88 14.46 5.32
N VAL A 144 21.15 14.58 4.21
CA VAL A 144 21.70 14.93 2.89
C VAL A 144 21.55 16.43 2.59
N ASP A 145 20.94 17.20 3.51
CA ASP A 145 20.53 18.60 3.33
C ASP A 145 19.75 18.85 2.02
N ASP A 146 19.03 17.84 1.53
CA ASP A 146 18.24 17.89 0.31
C ASP A 146 16.85 17.27 0.50
N TRP A 147 15.82 18.09 0.29
CA TRP A 147 14.40 17.71 0.41
C TRP A 147 13.80 17.22 -0.92
N SER A 148 14.61 17.15 -1.97
CA SER A 148 14.21 16.64 -3.28
C SER A 148 13.64 15.22 -3.18
N ASN A 149 14.03 14.41 -2.18
CA ASN A 149 13.53 13.05 -1.97
C ASN A 149 11.99 12.97 -1.76
N PHE A 150 11.34 14.00 -1.23
CA PHE A 150 9.88 14.05 -1.06
C PHE A 150 9.16 14.17 -2.40
N VAL A 151 9.76 14.90 -3.35
CA VAL A 151 9.23 15.15 -4.69
C VAL A 151 9.71 14.09 -5.69
N GLY A 152 10.95 13.62 -5.53
CA GLY A 152 11.60 12.60 -6.36
C GLY A 152 11.09 11.19 -6.12
N ASN A 153 10.48 10.92 -4.94
CA ASN A 153 9.74 9.70 -4.66
C ASN A 153 8.28 10.01 -4.26
N PRO A 154 7.47 10.53 -5.22
CA PRO A 154 6.12 11.02 -4.93
C PRO A 154 5.16 9.89 -4.54
N VAL A 155 5.45 8.66 -4.98
CA VAL A 155 4.68 7.49 -4.59
C VAL A 155 4.87 7.16 -3.11
N LYS A 156 6.11 7.13 -2.61
CA LYS A 156 6.37 6.78 -1.20
C LYS A 156 5.82 7.84 -0.26
N SER A 157 6.07 9.11 -0.54
CA SER A 157 5.55 10.23 0.25
C SER A 157 4.03 10.32 0.17
N GLY A 158 3.47 10.25 -1.04
CA GLY A 158 2.03 10.30 -1.27
C GLY A 158 1.28 9.13 -0.64
N LEU A 159 1.81 7.91 -0.73
CA LEU A 159 1.21 6.73 -0.12
C LEU A 159 1.19 6.85 1.40
N ALA A 160 2.30 7.26 2.02
CA ALA A 160 2.38 7.40 3.47
C ALA A 160 1.41 8.47 4.01
N LEU A 161 1.27 9.59 3.30
CA LEU A 161 0.28 10.62 3.66
C LEU A 161 -1.16 10.11 3.49
N LEU A 162 -1.43 9.43 2.37
CA LEU A 162 -2.76 8.89 2.08
C LEU A 162 -3.20 7.88 3.14
N THR A 163 -2.33 6.94 3.53
CA THR A 163 -2.66 5.94 4.55
C THR A 163 -2.90 6.59 5.91
N ILE A 164 -2.03 7.50 6.36
CA ILE A 164 -2.20 8.24 7.63
C ILE A 164 -3.56 8.94 7.70
N VAL A 165 -3.98 9.60 6.61
CA VAL A 165 -5.26 10.31 6.56
C VAL A 165 -6.44 9.33 6.63
N LEU A 166 -6.39 8.25 5.86
CA LEU A 166 -7.48 7.26 5.82
C LEU A 166 -7.57 6.49 7.15
N ASP A 167 -6.45 6.12 7.74
CA ASP A 167 -6.36 5.43 9.04
C ASP A 167 -6.84 6.30 10.19
N SER A 168 -6.55 7.61 10.14
CA SER A 168 -7.14 8.57 11.07
C SER A 168 -8.68 8.55 11.00
N GLY A 169 -9.24 8.39 9.80
CA GLY A 169 -10.67 8.18 9.59
C GLY A 169 -11.20 6.93 10.30
N TYR A 170 -10.47 5.80 10.21
CA TYR A 170 -10.82 4.58 10.94
C TYR A 170 -10.70 4.75 12.46
N PHE A 171 -9.68 5.45 12.96
CA PHE A 171 -9.55 5.76 14.39
C PHE A 171 -10.74 6.55 14.91
N LEU A 172 -11.18 7.58 14.17
CA LEU A 172 -12.36 8.36 14.53
C LEU A 172 -13.62 7.49 14.58
N GLN A 173 -13.81 6.61 13.60
CA GLN A 173 -14.95 5.69 13.59
C GLN A 173 -14.91 4.72 14.78
N HIS A 174 -13.76 4.10 15.04
CA HIS A 174 -13.63 3.06 16.07
C HIS A 174 -13.65 3.64 17.50
N PHE A 175 -12.80 4.63 17.78
CA PHE A 175 -12.60 5.13 19.15
C PHE A 175 -13.55 6.25 19.56
N CYS A 176 -14.05 7.06 18.61
CA CYS A 176 -14.93 8.18 18.91
C CYS A 176 -16.40 7.83 18.64
N PHE A 177 -16.74 7.42 17.41
CA PHE A 177 -18.15 7.33 17.00
C PHE A 177 -18.83 6.01 17.40
N TYR A 178 -18.14 4.88 17.31
CA TYR A 178 -18.76 3.55 17.44
C TYR A 178 -18.29 2.75 18.66
N ARG A 179 -17.55 3.39 19.57
CA ARG A 179 -16.97 2.79 20.78
C ARG A 179 -17.99 1.97 21.60
N HIS A 180 -19.18 2.51 21.84
CA HIS A 180 -20.17 1.88 22.72
C HIS A 180 -20.80 0.61 22.13
N GLN A 181 -20.91 0.50 20.79
CA GLN A 181 -21.50 -0.67 20.14
C GLN A 181 -20.52 -1.85 20.06
N SER A 182 -19.22 -1.58 20.10
CA SER A 182 -18.20 -2.62 20.22
C SER A 182 -18.23 -3.30 21.59
N ASP A 183 -18.50 -2.53 22.65
CA ASP A 183 -18.55 -3.02 24.03
C ASP A 183 -19.81 -3.86 24.33
N GLU A 184 -20.95 -3.54 23.73
CA GLU A 184 -22.21 -4.29 23.92
C GLU A 184 -22.15 -5.70 23.32
N ILE A 185 -21.53 -5.85 22.14
CA ILE A 185 -21.40 -7.16 21.46
C ILE A 185 -20.36 -8.04 22.16
N THR A 186 -19.28 -7.46 22.71
CA THR A 186 -18.25 -8.23 23.43
C THR A 186 -18.75 -8.78 24.77
N LYS A 187 -19.84 -8.22 25.31
CA LYS A 187 -20.46 -8.64 26.57
C LYS A 187 -21.64 -9.62 26.38
N ALA A 188 -22.09 -9.82 25.14
CA ALA A 188 -23.17 -10.74 24.77
C ALA A 188 -22.62 -12.11 24.39
#